data_AF-A0A5B2WJ41-F1
#
_entry.id   AF-A0A5B2WJ41-F1
#
_cell.length_a   1.000
_cell.length_b   1.000
_cell.length_c   1.000
_cell.angle_alpha   90.00
_cell.angle_beta   90.00
_cell.angle_gamma   90.00
#
_symmetry.space_group_name_H-M   'P 1'
#
loop_
_entity.id
_entity.type
_entity.pdbx_description
1 polymer ?
#
loop_
_entity_poly.entity_id
_entity_poly.type
_entity_poly.pdbx_seq_one_letter_code
_entity_poly.pdbx_strand_id
1 'polypeptide(L)'
;MSADWVNPDGTDVRADPPDATPTARMQRGLLPTELPQSAALPVDGRYLAAQDESRVGGDWFDVVRLGNGRTALIVGDVVGHGVPAIALMGLLRGALAAYLLLDPDPATALMRLDAFVAETPGAAGATVLVLVHDPAASTAELVCASAGHPPPLLITGGSARFLPTAGGVPLGVPGPDRGSASTRVDAGDTVLLYTDGLLRGGYADALLADRGLRAAESPGQLCARLLADSADGRPITDDVVLLAGRIGHRDVPALDLSVPATADQLGLVRERMHDWLTECGAGAEDIVCVQLAVGEAATNVAEYAYRAGGPGLLWLRGEASADGVVRIEVRDRGRWRRPPPGPAARGRGVQLMQDAMDSVTVEHGPDGTLVRMTRALRSSTGLAKETGLAKKSGPVARAASSALRLDSTEGPAGLRVVVSGVLDAATIREFNRKVGHLARGGTALLAIDLSTVDYLDSAGVRALFDLAHRMRQAGGSLSLHAARGTLARHVAAVTGLDAEPEFEPSRA
;
A
#
# COMPACT_ATOMS: atom_id res chain seq x y z
N MET A 1 -19.55 19.70 -27.95
CA MET A 1 -20.81 19.05 -27.51
C MET A 1 -20.41 17.90 -26.61
N SER A 2 -20.90 17.96 -25.37
CA SER A 2 -20.62 17.02 -24.28
C SER A 2 -21.01 15.60 -24.69
N ALA A 3 -20.18 14.61 -24.37
CA ALA A 3 -20.55 13.21 -24.43
C ALA A 3 -20.38 12.67 -23.01
N ASP A 4 -21.53 12.60 -22.33
CA ASP A 4 -21.69 12.12 -20.97
C ASP A 4 -21.37 10.62 -20.92
N TRP A 5 -20.47 10.22 -20.03
CA TRP A 5 -20.17 8.82 -19.73
C TRP A 5 -20.90 8.47 -18.43
N VAL A 6 -22.04 7.79 -18.55
CA VAL A 6 -22.88 7.34 -17.44
C VAL A 6 -23.30 5.89 -17.72
N ASN A 7 -23.12 4.99 -16.76
CA ASN A 7 -23.64 3.63 -16.86
C ASN A 7 -25.18 3.63 -16.85
N PRO A 8 -25.83 2.55 -17.29
CA PRO A 8 -27.26 2.57 -17.56
C PRO A 8 -28.20 2.66 -16.35
N ASP A 9 -27.63 2.75 -15.15
CA ASP A 9 -28.27 2.97 -13.85
C ASP A 9 -27.89 4.32 -13.19
N GLY A 10 -27.07 5.14 -13.86
CA GLY A 10 -26.71 6.48 -13.38
C GLY A 10 -25.43 6.58 -12.55
N THR A 11 -24.67 5.50 -12.34
CA THR A 11 -23.47 5.52 -11.49
C THR A 11 -22.15 5.65 -12.27
N ASP A 12 -21.21 6.46 -11.76
CA ASP A 12 -19.87 6.69 -12.32
C ASP A 12 -18.83 5.81 -11.58
N VAL A 13 -17.95 5.17 -12.35
CA VAL A 13 -16.99 4.12 -11.93
C VAL A 13 -15.88 4.63 -10.99
N ARG A 14 -15.79 5.95 -10.76
CA ARG A 14 -14.91 6.58 -9.74
C ARG A 14 -15.51 6.65 -8.33
N ALA A 15 -16.69 6.07 -8.08
CA ALA A 15 -17.42 6.34 -6.85
C ALA A 15 -16.79 5.70 -5.58
N ASP A 16 -16.38 6.60 -4.68
CA ASP A 16 -16.45 6.55 -3.21
C ASP A 16 -17.82 6.04 -2.71
N PRO A 17 -17.99 5.75 -1.39
CA PRO A 17 -19.30 5.38 -0.82
C PRO A 17 -20.43 6.27 -1.37
N PRO A 18 -21.64 5.70 -1.59
CA PRO A 18 -22.71 6.30 -2.40
C PRO A 18 -23.16 7.71 -1.96
N ASP A 19 -22.77 8.14 -0.76
CA ASP A 19 -23.13 9.43 -0.17
C ASP A 19 -21.96 10.45 -0.11
N ALA A 20 -20.77 10.16 -0.66
CA ALA A 20 -19.63 11.09 -0.57
C ALA A 20 -19.74 12.26 -1.58
N THR A 21 -19.80 13.49 -1.06
CA THR A 21 -19.82 14.72 -1.88
C THR A 21 -18.59 14.86 -2.78
N PRO A 22 -18.67 15.56 -3.94
CA PRO A 22 -17.50 15.84 -4.79
C PRO A 22 -16.31 16.43 -4.03
N THR A 23 -16.57 17.26 -3.02
CA THR A 23 -15.56 17.89 -2.16
C THR A 23 -14.83 16.86 -1.30
N ALA A 24 -15.56 15.93 -0.66
CA ALA A 24 -14.96 14.85 0.12
C ALA A 24 -14.08 13.92 -0.75
N ARG A 25 -14.51 13.64 -1.97
CA ARG A 25 -13.73 12.83 -2.93
C ARG A 25 -12.43 13.52 -3.34
N MET A 26 -12.49 14.83 -3.60
CA MET A 26 -11.31 15.63 -3.92
C MET A 26 -10.30 15.63 -2.76
N GLN A 27 -10.77 15.84 -1.52
CA GLN A 27 -9.91 15.79 -0.34
C GLN A 27 -9.22 14.42 -0.20
N ARG A 28 -9.98 13.33 -0.29
CA ARG A 28 -9.44 11.96 -0.21
C ARG A 28 -8.39 11.67 -1.28
N GLY A 29 -8.58 12.19 -2.49
CA GLY A 29 -7.61 12.06 -3.57
C GLY A 29 -6.28 12.81 -3.34
N LEU A 30 -6.26 13.79 -2.44
CA LEU A 30 -5.06 14.56 -2.09
C LEU A 30 -4.34 14.05 -0.84
N LEU A 31 -4.99 13.22 -0.02
CA LEU A 31 -4.40 12.58 1.14
C LEU A 31 -3.65 11.30 0.76
N PRO A 32 -2.57 10.93 1.48
CA PRO A 32 -1.89 9.67 1.22
C PRO A 32 -2.80 8.47 1.57
N THR A 33 -3.09 7.63 0.58
CA THR A 33 -3.76 6.33 0.77
C THR A 33 -2.78 5.25 1.25
N GLU A 34 -1.48 5.46 1.00
CA GLU A 34 -0.38 4.64 1.46
C GLU A 34 0.70 5.50 2.08
N LEU A 35 1.36 4.99 3.12
CA LEU A 35 2.50 5.62 3.76
C LEU A 35 3.77 4.81 3.54
N PRO A 36 4.90 5.47 3.21
CA PRO A 36 6.18 4.81 3.22
C PRO A 36 6.45 4.16 4.58
N GLN A 37 6.86 2.90 4.56
CA GLN A 37 7.37 2.23 5.75
C GLN A 37 8.86 2.49 5.90
N SER A 38 9.29 2.52 7.15
CA SER A 38 10.68 2.56 7.59
C SER A 38 10.83 1.51 8.67
N ALA A 39 11.90 0.70 8.59
CA ALA A 39 12.15 -0.27 9.65
C ALA A 39 12.56 0.42 10.95
N ALA A 40 13.17 1.61 10.87
CA ALA A 40 13.58 2.41 12.01
C ALA A 40 12.42 3.19 12.65
N LEU A 41 11.36 3.46 11.89
CA LEU A 41 10.15 4.13 12.35
C LEU A 41 8.90 3.56 11.62
N PRO A 42 8.36 2.41 12.04
CA PRO A 42 7.09 1.93 11.51
C PRO A 42 5.95 2.90 11.84
N VAL A 43 5.12 3.24 10.86
CA VAL A 43 4.07 4.28 10.96
C VAL A 43 2.67 3.75 10.63
N ASP A 44 1.65 4.34 11.25
CA ASP A 44 0.25 4.21 10.83
C ASP A 44 -0.42 5.59 10.88
N GLY A 45 -1.17 5.91 9.82
CA GLY A 45 -1.93 7.14 9.68
C GLY A 45 -3.42 6.86 9.55
N ARG A 46 -4.25 7.63 10.26
CA ARG A 46 -5.70 7.59 10.17
C ARG A 46 -6.25 9.00 9.99
N TYR A 47 -7.35 9.08 9.27
CA TYR A 47 -8.09 10.30 8.99
C TYR A 47 -9.56 10.02 9.21
N LEU A 48 -10.26 10.93 9.87
CA LEU A 48 -11.70 10.87 10.05
C LEU A 48 -12.27 12.25 9.74
N ALA A 49 -13.12 12.32 8.71
CA ALA A 49 -13.72 13.58 8.30
C ALA A 49 -14.83 14.03 9.28
N ALA A 50 -15.04 15.33 9.38
CA ALA A 50 -16.15 15.94 10.09
C ALA A 50 -17.50 15.43 9.53
N GLN A 51 -18.49 15.27 10.41
CA GLN A 51 -19.82 14.80 10.02
C GLN A 51 -20.63 15.84 9.22
N ASP A 52 -20.30 17.12 9.38
CA ASP A 52 -20.87 18.19 8.58
C ASP A 52 -20.09 18.33 7.27
N GLU A 53 -20.73 17.92 6.17
CA GLU A 53 -20.11 17.94 4.83
C GLU A 53 -19.78 19.34 4.33
N SER A 54 -20.35 20.39 4.92
CA SER A 54 -19.94 21.76 4.63
C SER A 54 -18.57 22.11 5.22
N ARG A 55 -18.07 21.28 6.16
CA ARG A 55 -16.83 21.43 6.92
C ARG A 55 -15.72 20.46 6.52
N VAL A 56 -15.81 19.82 5.34
CA VAL A 56 -14.69 19.04 4.79
C VAL A 56 -13.42 19.91 4.81
N GLY A 57 -12.45 19.53 5.63
CA GLY A 57 -11.44 20.41 6.18
C GLY A 57 -10.15 20.51 5.37
N GLY A 58 -9.24 21.32 5.92
CA GLY A 58 -7.90 21.55 5.42
C GLY A 58 -6.84 20.65 6.06
N ASP A 59 -7.23 19.72 6.94
CA ASP A 59 -6.34 18.84 7.67
C ASP A 59 -5.59 17.86 6.75
N TRP A 60 -4.31 17.65 7.02
CA TRP A 60 -3.53 16.63 6.33
C TRP A 60 -2.45 16.01 7.21
N PHE A 61 -1.96 14.87 6.75
CA PHE A 61 -0.72 14.28 7.21
C PHE A 61 0.10 13.78 6.03
N ASP A 62 1.39 13.61 6.27
CA ASP A 62 2.28 12.97 5.31
C ASP A 62 3.45 12.29 6.01
N VAL A 63 4.08 11.35 5.31
CA VAL A 63 5.33 10.72 5.75
C VAL A 63 6.32 10.75 4.60
N VAL A 64 7.52 11.28 4.85
CA VAL A 64 8.56 11.45 3.82
C VAL A 64 9.82 10.69 4.23
N ARG A 65 10.31 9.81 3.34
CA ARG A 65 11.63 9.17 3.53
C ARG A 65 12.73 10.16 3.14
N LEU A 66 13.65 10.44 4.05
CA LEU A 66 14.73 11.43 3.87
C LEU A 66 16.11 10.77 3.61
N GLY A 67 16.13 9.44 3.52
CA GLY A 67 17.33 8.61 3.33
C GLY A 67 18.14 8.41 4.62
N ASN A 68 19.02 7.39 4.60
CA ASN A 68 19.84 6.97 5.74
C ASN A 68 19.01 6.57 6.99
N GLY A 69 17.82 6.02 6.77
CA GLY A 69 16.84 5.65 7.78
C GLY A 69 15.99 6.82 8.31
N ARG A 70 16.31 8.07 7.94
CA ARG A 70 15.59 9.26 8.42
C ARG A 70 14.21 9.34 7.81
N THR A 71 13.23 9.68 8.65
CA THR A 71 11.82 9.75 8.25
C THR A 71 11.18 11.00 8.86
N ALA A 72 10.51 11.80 8.04
CA ALA A 72 9.68 12.92 8.50
C ALA A 72 8.23 12.48 8.66
N LEU A 73 7.62 12.84 9.79
CA LEU A 73 6.19 12.83 10.05
C LEU A 73 5.67 14.26 9.98
N ILE A 74 4.58 14.48 9.27
CA ILE A 74 4.00 15.79 9.04
C ILE A 74 2.53 15.73 9.38
N VAL A 75 2.04 16.72 10.12
CA VAL A 75 0.61 16.99 10.29
C VAL A 75 0.40 18.49 10.13
N GLY A 76 -0.69 18.87 9.48
CA GLY A 76 -1.06 20.27 9.38
C GLY A 76 -2.56 20.47 9.21
N ASP A 77 -2.96 21.72 9.33
CA ASP A 77 -4.34 22.19 9.21
C ASP A 77 -4.35 23.55 8.49
N VAL A 78 -5.21 23.66 7.46
CA VAL A 78 -5.45 24.89 6.72
C VAL A 78 -6.75 25.52 7.19
N VAL A 79 -6.68 26.81 7.52
CA VAL A 79 -7.86 27.59 7.91
C VAL A 79 -8.94 27.56 6.83
N GLY A 80 -10.16 27.24 7.25
CA GLY A 80 -11.33 27.22 6.39
C GLY A 80 -11.77 25.80 6.04
N HIS A 81 -12.65 25.68 5.05
CA HIS A 81 -13.23 24.42 4.63
C HIS A 81 -13.61 24.44 3.15
N GLY A 82 -13.88 23.27 2.60
CA GLY A 82 -14.28 23.08 1.22
C GLY A 82 -13.12 23.19 0.23
N VAL A 83 -13.48 23.34 -1.05
CA VAL A 83 -12.53 23.26 -2.18
C VAL A 83 -11.31 24.19 -2.05
N PRO A 84 -11.44 25.47 -1.63
CA PRO A 84 -10.27 26.34 -1.47
C PRO A 84 -9.28 25.83 -0.41
N ALA A 85 -9.77 25.35 0.74
CA ALA A 85 -8.93 24.80 1.81
C ALA A 85 -8.23 23.51 1.35
N ILE A 86 -8.97 22.62 0.66
CA ILE A 86 -8.42 21.38 0.09
C ILE A 86 -7.30 21.67 -0.93
N ALA A 87 -7.49 22.67 -1.80
CA ALA A 87 -6.50 23.05 -2.79
C ALA A 87 -5.22 23.61 -2.13
N LEU A 88 -5.38 24.47 -1.12
CA LEU A 88 -4.27 25.01 -0.34
C LEU A 88 -3.54 23.91 0.44
N MET A 89 -4.27 22.99 1.07
CA MET A 89 -3.71 21.82 1.74
C MET A 89 -2.81 21.00 0.80
N GLY A 90 -3.29 20.69 -0.41
CA GLY A 90 -2.51 19.96 -1.41
C GLY A 90 -1.23 20.70 -1.83
N LEU A 91 -1.30 22.04 -1.99
CA LEU A 91 -0.15 22.88 -2.30
C LEU A 91 0.89 22.89 -1.17
N LEU A 92 0.45 23.11 0.07
CA LEU A 92 1.34 23.16 1.24
C LEU A 92 1.98 21.81 1.52
N ARG A 93 1.20 20.71 1.44
CA ARG A 93 1.69 19.34 1.57
C ARG A 93 2.82 19.07 0.56
N GLY A 94 2.57 19.35 -0.72
CA GLY A 94 3.55 19.12 -1.79
C GLY A 94 4.82 19.97 -1.64
N ALA A 95 4.67 21.26 -1.34
CA ALA A 95 5.79 22.18 -1.14
C ALA A 95 6.67 21.73 0.04
N LEU A 96 6.05 21.39 1.18
CA LEU A 96 6.77 20.96 2.37
C LEU A 96 7.52 19.64 2.16
N ALA A 97 6.90 18.66 1.50
CA ALA A 97 7.57 17.42 1.15
C ALA A 97 8.81 17.68 0.26
N ALA A 98 8.70 18.57 -0.73
CA ALA A 98 9.82 18.96 -1.57
C ALA A 98 10.95 19.66 -0.79
N TYR A 99 10.60 20.54 0.16
CA TYR A 99 11.61 21.22 0.98
C TYR A 99 12.35 20.27 1.91
N LEU A 100 11.67 19.28 2.48
CA LEU A 100 12.29 18.26 3.34
C LEU A 100 13.21 17.32 2.56
N LEU A 101 12.86 17.00 1.31
CA LEU A 101 13.74 16.22 0.44
C LEU A 101 15.02 16.99 0.06
N LEU A 102 14.95 18.31 -0.04
CA LEU A 102 16.10 19.17 -0.32
C LEU A 102 16.97 19.39 0.94
N ASP A 103 16.34 19.62 2.07
CA ASP A 103 16.98 19.83 3.37
C ASP A 103 16.14 19.20 4.49
N PRO A 104 16.58 18.09 5.09
CA PRO A 104 15.86 17.39 6.14
C PRO A 104 15.69 18.16 7.46
N ASP A 105 16.25 19.37 7.61
CA ASP A 105 16.05 20.17 8.80
C ASP A 105 14.61 20.73 8.88
N PRO A 106 13.83 20.37 9.91
CA PRO A 106 12.41 20.73 9.98
C PRO A 106 12.18 22.24 10.15
N ALA A 107 13.10 22.97 10.81
CA ALA A 107 12.99 24.42 10.95
C ALA A 107 13.20 25.12 9.61
N THR A 108 14.24 24.75 8.87
CA THR A 108 14.54 25.25 7.53
C THR A 108 13.39 24.96 6.55
N ALA A 109 12.80 23.77 6.62
CA ALA A 109 11.65 23.42 5.80
C ALA A 109 10.44 24.33 6.09
N LEU A 110 10.15 24.63 7.36
CA LEU A 110 9.09 25.57 7.74
C LEU A 110 9.39 27.02 7.33
N MET A 111 10.65 27.47 7.43
CA MET A 111 11.04 28.81 6.95
C MET A 111 10.80 28.97 5.44
N ARG A 112 11.14 27.95 4.65
CA ARG A 112 10.87 27.93 3.21
C ARG A 112 9.35 27.90 2.95
N LEU A 113 8.60 27.19 3.78
CA LEU A 113 7.15 27.15 3.68
C LEU A 113 6.50 28.50 4.03
N ASP A 114 7.01 29.26 4.99
CA ASP A 114 6.56 30.64 5.26
C ASP A 114 6.77 31.55 4.05
N ALA A 115 7.94 31.47 3.42
CA ALA A 115 8.23 32.24 2.21
C ALA A 115 7.29 31.87 1.06
N PHE A 116 6.96 30.58 0.92
CA PHE A 116 5.97 30.11 -0.04
C PHE A 116 4.55 30.62 0.26
N VAL A 117 4.16 30.60 1.54
CA VAL A 117 2.85 31.09 2.00
C VAL A 117 2.71 32.60 1.78
N ALA A 118 3.77 33.38 1.94
CA ALA A 118 3.76 34.83 1.67
C ALA A 118 3.36 35.16 0.22
N GLU A 119 3.71 34.29 -0.73
CA GLU A 119 3.38 34.43 -2.16
C GLU A 119 2.07 33.70 -2.55
N THR A 120 1.40 33.05 -1.59
CA THR A 120 0.21 32.21 -1.83
C THR A 120 -1.03 32.81 -1.15
N PRO A 121 -1.90 33.51 -1.88
CA PRO A 121 -3.10 34.12 -1.31
C PRO A 121 -4.00 33.10 -0.59
N GLY A 122 -4.39 33.42 0.64
CA GLY A 122 -5.28 32.59 1.45
C GLY A 122 -4.61 31.46 2.23
N ALA A 123 -3.29 31.22 2.05
CA ALA A 123 -2.57 30.18 2.78
C ALA A 123 -2.13 30.58 4.20
N ALA A 124 -2.14 31.88 4.52
CA ALA A 124 -1.75 32.38 5.82
C ALA A 124 -2.70 31.90 6.93
N GLY A 125 -2.14 31.60 8.10
CA GLY A 125 -2.88 31.08 9.26
C GLY A 125 -2.89 29.56 9.37
N ALA A 126 -2.42 28.82 8.36
CA ALA A 126 -2.28 27.37 8.44
C ALA A 126 -1.30 26.96 9.56
N THR A 127 -1.59 25.85 10.25
CA THR A 127 -0.71 25.29 11.28
C THR A 127 -0.02 24.04 10.77
N VAL A 128 1.25 23.83 11.13
CA VAL A 128 2.03 22.66 10.70
C VAL A 128 2.96 22.19 11.80
N LEU A 129 3.06 20.88 11.98
CA LEU A 129 4.10 20.22 12.76
C LEU A 129 4.94 19.33 11.84
N VAL A 130 6.25 19.47 11.93
CA VAL A 130 7.22 18.57 11.27
C VAL A 130 8.06 17.91 12.35
N LEU A 131 8.10 16.58 12.31
CA LEU A 131 8.91 15.77 13.22
C LEU A 131 9.80 14.84 12.39
N VAL A 132 11.10 14.97 12.56
CA VAL A 132 12.10 14.13 11.87
C VAL A 132 12.69 13.16 12.86
N HIS A 133 12.59 11.86 12.55
CA HIS A 133 13.31 10.81 13.26
C HIS A 133 14.66 10.58 12.60
N ASP A 134 15.73 10.65 13.39
CA ASP A 134 17.09 10.31 12.99
C ASP A 134 17.59 9.07 13.74
N PRO A 135 17.73 7.91 13.05
CA PRO A 135 18.23 6.68 13.67
C PRO A 135 19.76 6.61 13.73
N ALA A 136 20.50 7.51 13.08
CA ALA A 136 21.96 7.42 12.94
C ALA A 136 22.72 8.06 14.13
N ALA A 137 22.04 8.84 14.96
CA ALA A 137 22.62 9.32 16.21
C ALA A 137 22.92 8.14 17.16
N SER A 138 23.96 8.26 17.98
CA SER A 138 24.34 7.22 18.96
C SER A 138 23.20 6.82 19.91
N THR A 139 22.17 7.67 19.99
CA THR A 139 20.83 7.41 20.50
C THR A 139 19.83 7.98 19.49
N ALA A 140 18.77 7.26 19.14
CA ALA A 140 17.74 7.76 18.24
C ALA A 140 17.17 9.11 18.73
N GLU A 141 16.93 10.03 17.80
CA GLU A 141 16.51 11.39 18.11
C GLU A 141 15.29 11.81 17.28
N LEU A 142 14.40 12.56 17.93
CA LEU A 142 13.26 13.24 17.30
C LEU A 142 13.53 14.73 17.28
N VAL A 143 13.59 15.33 16.09
CA VAL A 143 13.76 16.78 15.89
C VAL A 143 12.43 17.36 15.43
N CYS A 144 11.85 18.25 16.23
CA CYS A 144 10.50 18.79 16.00
C CYS A 144 10.54 20.29 15.72
N ALA A 145 9.85 20.75 14.68
CA ALA A 145 9.55 22.16 14.45
C ALA A 145 8.04 22.36 14.26
N SER A 146 7.49 23.46 14.79
CA SER A 146 6.05 23.75 14.73
C SER A 146 5.80 25.17 14.21
N ALA A 147 4.77 25.32 13.40
CA ALA A 147 4.15 26.58 13.01
C ALA A 147 2.75 26.65 13.64
N GLY A 148 2.68 26.93 14.95
CA GLY A 148 1.41 27.09 15.67
C GLY A 148 0.59 25.81 15.89
N HIS A 149 1.15 24.64 15.58
CA HIS A 149 0.46 23.35 15.70
C HIS A 149 0.64 22.73 17.10
N PRO A 150 -0.33 21.94 17.62
CA PRO A 150 -0.21 21.23 18.88
C PRO A 150 1.06 20.37 18.99
N PRO A 151 1.67 20.27 20.18
CA PRO A 151 2.87 19.47 20.38
C PRO A 151 2.55 17.96 20.26
N PRO A 152 3.46 17.14 19.70
CA PRO A 152 3.23 15.71 19.60
C PRO A 152 3.36 15.02 20.96
N LEU A 153 2.65 13.91 21.13
CA LEU A 153 2.71 13.09 22.33
C LEU A 153 3.76 11.98 22.17
N LEU A 154 4.72 11.89 23.10
CA LEU A 154 5.62 10.76 23.23
C LEU A 154 5.11 9.81 24.32
N ILE A 155 4.92 8.55 23.95
CA ILE A 155 4.52 7.45 24.81
C ILE A 155 5.72 6.52 24.98
N THR A 156 6.10 6.29 26.22
CA THR A 156 7.22 5.43 26.64
C THR A 156 6.65 4.27 27.46
N GLY A 157 7.50 3.30 27.85
CA GLY A 157 7.11 2.07 28.60
C GLY A 157 6.44 2.23 29.98
N GLY A 158 5.95 3.42 30.31
CA GLY A 158 5.20 3.71 31.54
C GLY A 158 4.72 5.15 31.68
N SER A 159 5.00 6.02 30.71
CA SER A 159 4.61 7.43 30.77
C SER A 159 4.28 7.99 29.39
N ALA A 160 3.44 9.02 29.36
CA ALA A 160 3.16 9.79 28.17
C ALA A 160 3.40 11.28 28.46
N ARG A 161 4.11 11.98 27.57
CA ARG A 161 4.44 13.40 27.73
C ARG A 161 4.47 14.10 26.37
N PHE A 162 4.08 15.36 26.34
CA PHE A 162 4.23 16.17 25.13
C PHE A 162 5.71 16.49 24.87
N LEU A 163 6.12 16.40 23.60
CA LEU A 163 7.46 16.81 23.22
C LEU A 163 7.56 18.34 23.23
N PRO A 164 8.70 18.90 23.66
CA PRO A 164 8.95 20.31 23.45
C PRO A 164 8.96 20.60 21.95
N THR A 165 8.30 21.67 21.55
CA THR A 165 8.46 22.26 20.23
C THR A 165 9.02 23.66 20.44
N ALA A 166 9.76 24.20 19.46
CA ALA A 166 10.15 25.61 19.50
C ALA A 166 8.94 26.57 19.42
N GLY A 167 7.71 26.03 19.37
CA GLY A 167 6.48 26.77 19.25
C GLY A 167 6.48 27.66 18.02
N GLY A 168 5.54 28.60 18.00
CA GLY A 168 5.50 29.62 16.98
C GLY A 168 4.08 30.07 16.67
N VAL A 169 3.99 31.11 15.88
CA VAL A 169 2.74 31.54 15.27
C VAL A 169 2.43 30.67 14.04
N PRO A 170 1.17 30.61 13.57
CA PRO A 170 0.84 29.94 12.32
C PRO A 170 1.65 30.47 11.12
N LEU A 171 1.61 29.75 9.99
CA LEU A 171 2.33 30.14 8.77
C LEU A 171 1.89 31.51 8.26
N GLY A 172 2.86 32.30 7.79
CA GLY A 172 2.61 33.65 7.24
C GLY A 172 2.17 34.70 8.28
N VAL A 173 2.11 34.35 9.56
CA VAL A 173 1.87 35.31 10.66
C VAL A 173 3.24 35.83 11.14
N PRO A 174 3.43 37.15 11.32
CA PRO A 174 4.67 37.69 11.88
C PRO A 174 4.97 37.14 13.27
N GLY A 175 6.19 36.67 13.49
CA GLY A 175 6.61 36.04 14.75
C GLY A 175 8.11 35.84 14.82
N PRO A 176 8.60 35.08 15.84
CA PRO A 176 10.02 34.72 15.92
C PRO A 176 10.43 33.80 14.76
N ASP A 177 11.74 33.74 14.51
CA ASP A 177 12.31 32.80 13.55
C ASP A 177 11.93 31.35 13.90
N ARG A 178 11.75 30.50 12.89
CA ARG A 178 11.43 29.08 13.10
C ARG A 178 12.62 28.38 13.76
N GLY A 179 12.33 27.64 14.82
CA GLY A 179 13.30 26.81 15.53
C GLY A 179 12.89 25.34 15.56
N SER A 180 13.81 24.50 16.00
CA SER A 180 13.57 23.09 16.27
C SER A 180 13.94 22.75 17.72
N ALA A 181 13.31 21.70 18.24
CA ALA A 181 13.64 21.12 19.54
C ALA A 181 13.89 19.62 19.35
N SER A 182 14.97 19.12 19.95
CA SER A 182 15.36 17.73 19.83
C SER A 182 15.08 16.95 21.12
N THR A 183 14.64 15.70 20.97
CA THR A 183 14.36 14.79 22.07
C THR A 183 14.94 13.42 21.77
N ARG A 184 15.75 12.90 22.70
CA ARG A 184 16.22 11.50 22.64
C ARG A 184 15.07 10.53 22.93
N VAL A 185 15.08 9.41 22.23
CA VAL A 185 14.07 8.36 22.33
C VAL A 185 14.72 6.99 22.32
N ASP A 186 14.05 6.03 22.95
CA ASP A 186 14.50 4.66 23.04
C ASP A 186 13.69 3.75 22.12
N ALA A 187 14.28 2.62 21.72
CA ALA A 187 13.55 1.61 20.97
C ALA A 187 12.32 1.11 21.75
N GLY A 188 11.18 1.07 21.09
CA GLY A 188 9.88 0.72 21.68
C GLY A 188 9.00 1.93 21.97
N ASP A 189 9.56 3.14 22.09
CA ASP A 189 8.80 4.38 22.27
C ASP A 189 7.87 4.63 21.08
N THR A 190 6.76 5.34 21.30
CA THR A 190 5.80 5.69 20.25
C THR A 190 5.52 7.18 20.28
N VAL A 191 5.61 7.84 19.13
CA VAL A 191 5.23 9.24 18.97
C VAL A 191 3.90 9.33 18.24
N LEU A 192 3.03 10.25 18.67
CA LEU A 192 1.73 10.53 18.08
C LEU A 192 1.63 12.02 17.73
N LEU A 193 1.38 12.30 16.45
CA LEU A 193 0.98 13.61 15.94
C LEU A 193 -0.53 13.57 15.69
N TYR A 194 -1.20 14.71 15.90
CA TYR A 194 -2.65 14.81 15.80
C TYR A 194 -3.10 16.24 15.50
N THR A 195 -4.27 16.39 14.87
CA THR A 195 -4.91 17.71 14.69
C THR A 195 -5.82 18.07 15.87
N ASP A 196 -6.14 19.35 16.00
CA ASP A 196 -6.93 19.85 17.13
C ASP A 196 -8.37 19.32 17.15
N GLY A 197 -8.89 18.82 16.03
CA GLY A 197 -10.16 18.08 15.97
C GLY A 197 -10.22 16.92 16.97
N LEU A 198 -9.09 16.28 17.28
CA LEU A 198 -9.01 15.27 18.34
C LEU A 198 -9.33 15.86 19.72
N LEU A 199 -8.79 17.04 20.02
CA LEU A 199 -9.00 17.74 21.30
C LEU A 199 -10.42 18.28 21.40
N ARG A 200 -10.95 18.83 20.30
CA ARG A 200 -12.35 19.31 20.20
C ARG A 200 -13.37 18.18 20.36
N GLY A 201 -12.99 16.93 20.02
CA GLY A 201 -13.76 15.72 20.32
C GLY A 201 -13.89 15.39 21.82
N GLY A 202 -13.22 16.13 22.71
CA GLY A 202 -13.32 15.98 24.16
C GLY A 202 -12.08 15.43 24.84
N TYR A 203 -10.95 15.34 24.13
CA TYR A 203 -9.66 15.03 24.73
C TYR A 203 -9.06 16.29 25.36
N ALA A 204 -9.05 16.35 26.68
CA ALA A 204 -8.07 17.20 27.37
C ALA A 204 -6.69 16.52 27.29
N ASP A 205 -5.61 17.30 27.27
CA ASP A 205 -4.22 16.83 27.20
C ASP A 205 -3.91 15.65 28.14
N ALA A 206 -4.44 15.67 29.37
CA ALA A 206 -4.28 14.59 30.35
C ALA A 206 -4.99 13.29 29.97
N LEU A 207 -6.16 13.36 29.32
CA LEU A 207 -6.91 12.19 28.84
C LEU A 207 -6.22 11.53 27.65
N LEU A 208 -5.64 12.34 26.74
CA LEU A 208 -4.86 11.84 25.62
C LEU A 208 -3.62 11.09 26.09
N ALA A 209 -2.93 11.62 27.10
CA ALA A 209 -1.78 10.97 27.73
C ALA A 209 -2.14 9.62 28.39
N ASP A 210 -3.21 9.55 29.20
CA ASP A 210 -3.66 8.29 29.83
C ASP A 210 -4.08 7.24 28.79
N ARG A 211 -4.85 7.65 27.77
CA ARG A 211 -5.32 6.71 26.74
C ARG A 211 -4.18 6.23 25.84
N GLY A 212 -3.24 7.12 25.49
CA GLY A 212 -2.05 6.74 24.76
C GLY A 212 -1.25 5.65 25.48
N LEU A 213 -1.09 5.79 26.80
CA LEU A 213 -0.39 4.80 27.62
C LEU A 213 -1.06 3.41 27.61
N ARG A 214 -2.40 3.36 27.58
CA ARG A 214 -3.17 2.10 27.55
C ARG A 214 -3.19 1.40 26.19
N ALA A 215 -2.76 2.07 25.12
CA ALA A 215 -2.91 1.62 23.74
C ALA A 215 -1.59 1.34 22.98
N ALA A 216 -0.43 1.48 23.64
CA ALA A 216 0.92 1.48 23.05
C ALA A 216 1.45 0.14 22.51
N GLU A 217 0.60 -0.81 22.13
CA GLU A 217 1.03 -2.10 21.58
C GLU A 217 1.52 -1.97 20.12
N SER A 218 0.88 -1.10 19.31
CA SER A 218 1.34 -0.75 17.95
C SER A 218 0.75 0.58 17.47
N PRO A 219 1.38 1.30 16.53
CA PRO A 219 0.85 2.55 15.95
C PRO A 219 -0.59 2.40 15.43
N GLY A 220 -0.87 1.31 14.71
CA GLY A 220 -2.20 1.10 14.14
C GLY A 220 -3.29 0.81 15.16
N GLN A 221 -2.98 0.10 16.26
CA GLN A 221 -3.93 -0.10 17.36
C GLN A 221 -4.13 1.18 18.16
N LEU A 222 -3.06 1.96 18.38
CA LEU A 222 -3.13 3.26 19.04
C LEU A 222 -4.09 4.20 18.29
N CYS A 223 -3.85 4.41 16.98
CA CYS A 223 -4.71 5.28 16.17
C CYS A 223 -6.16 4.76 16.10
N ALA A 224 -6.36 3.45 15.96
CA ALA A 224 -7.70 2.87 15.90
C ALA A 224 -8.48 3.04 17.21
N ARG A 225 -7.84 2.84 18.37
CA ARG A 225 -8.47 3.03 19.68
C ARG A 225 -8.80 4.49 19.93
N LEU A 226 -7.86 5.41 19.66
CA LEU A 226 -8.09 6.84 19.87
C LEU A 226 -9.23 7.37 18.99
N LEU A 227 -9.33 6.93 17.74
CA LEU A 227 -10.45 7.30 16.87
C LEU A 227 -11.79 6.72 17.34
N ALA A 228 -11.83 5.44 17.71
CA ALA A 228 -13.06 4.81 18.20
C ALA A 228 -13.59 5.56 19.43
N ASP A 229 -12.70 5.85 20.38
CA ASP A 229 -13.00 6.58 21.59
C ASP A 229 -13.43 8.05 21.33
N SER A 230 -12.97 8.68 20.23
CA SER A 230 -13.42 10.02 19.81
C SER A 230 -14.83 10.02 19.22
N ALA A 231 -15.21 8.91 18.59
CA ALA A 231 -16.52 8.73 17.96
C ALA A 231 -17.62 8.26 18.95
N ASP A 232 -17.23 7.83 20.16
CA ASP A 232 -18.15 7.33 21.18
C ASP A 232 -19.08 8.43 21.73
N GLY A 233 -20.25 8.57 21.09
CA GLY A 233 -21.40 9.30 21.60
C GLY A 233 -21.36 10.82 21.44
N ARG A 234 -20.40 11.37 20.68
CA ARG A 234 -20.33 12.80 20.34
C ARG A 234 -20.19 13.01 18.83
N PRO A 235 -20.89 14.00 18.24
CA PRO A 235 -20.69 14.34 16.84
C PRO A 235 -19.28 14.91 16.62
N ILE A 236 -18.62 14.42 15.59
CA ILE A 236 -17.29 14.92 15.18
C ILE A 236 -17.52 16.20 14.39
N THR A 237 -17.13 17.32 15.00
CA THR A 237 -17.38 18.66 14.47
C THR A 237 -16.27 19.19 13.57
N ASP A 238 -15.13 18.50 13.54
CA ASP A 238 -13.91 18.89 12.81
C ASP A 238 -13.15 17.66 12.33
N ASP A 239 -12.27 17.83 11.35
CA ASP A 239 -11.47 16.72 10.85
C ASP A 239 -10.49 16.22 11.92
N VAL A 240 -10.25 14.91 11.96
CA VAL A 240 -9.34 14.28 12.91
C VAL A 240 -8.27 13.51 12.17
N VAL A 241 -7.03 13.97 12.33
CA VAL A 241 -5.83 13.29 11.84
C VAL A 241 -5.11 12.67 13.02
N LEU A 242 -4.69 11.42 12.86
CA LEU A 242 -3.73 10.76 13.75
C LEU A 242 -2.60 10.17 12.92
N LEU A 243 -1.36 10.49 13.26
CA LEU A 243 -0.16 9.91 12.67
C LEU A 243 0.75 9.42 13.79
N ALA A 244 0.89 8.09 13.92
CA ALA A 244 1.72 7.47 14.93
C ALA A 244 2.95 6.80 14.31
N GLY A 245 4.10 6.92 14.99
CA GLY A 245 5.35 6.25 14.63
C GLY A 245 5.95 5.54 15.84
N ARG A 246 6.42 4.31 15.67
CA ARG A 246 7.11 3.56 16.74
C ARG A 246 8.61 3.61 16.53
N ILE A 247 9.36 4.06 17.54
CA ILE A 247 10.81 4.12 17.52
C ILE A 247 11.38 2.71 17.61
N GLY A 248 12.38 2.44 16.78
CA GLY A 248 13.18 1.23 16.86
C GLY A 248 13.18 0.45 15.58
N HIS A 249 14.31 -0.21 15.35
CA HIS A 249 14.53 -1.08 14.21
C HIS A 249 13.67 -2.35 14.37
N ARG A 250 12.74 -2.58 13.44
CA ARG A 250 12.31 -3.96 13.17
C ARG A 250 13.53 -4.69 12.62
N ASP A 251 14.26 -5.38 13.49
CA ASP A 251 15.33 -6.28 13.06
C ASP A 251 14.69 -7.54 12.49
N VAL A 252 14.18 -7.42 11.26
CA VAL A 252 13.65 -8.56 10.52
C VAL A 252 14.84 -9.30 9.95
N PRO A 253 15.09 -10.55 10.38
CA PRO A 253 16.19 -11.34 9.85
C PRO A 253 16.09 -11.44 8.33
N ALA A 254 17.24 -11.54 7.67
CA ALA A 254 17.25 -11.82 6.24
C ALA A 254 16.52 -13.14 5.96
N LEU A 255 15.66 -13.13 4.96
CA LEU A 255 15.11 -14.36 4.39
C LEU A 255 16.23 -15.06 3.64
N ASP A 256 16.55 -16.30 4.02
CA ASP A 256 17.47 -17.15 3.26
C ASP A 256 16.81 -18.53 3.09
N LEU A 257 16.50 -18.87 1.85
CA LEU A 257 15.78 -20.09 1.49
C LEU A 257 16.48 -20.77 0.32
N SER A 258 16.73 -22.07 0.47
CA SER A 258 17.20 -22.93 -0.61
C SER A 258 16.24 -24.11 -0.78
N VAL A 259 15.67 -24.26 -1.97
CA VAL A 259 14.72 -25.33 -2.30
C VAL A 259 15.07 -25.97 -3.64
N PRO A 260 14.67 -27.23 -3.88
CA PRO A 260 14.70 -27.81 -5.21
C PRO A 260 13.95 -26.93 -6.21
N ALA A 261 14.53 -26.76 -7.41
CA ALA A 261 13.95 -25.97 -8.49
C ALA A 261 12.79 -26.72 -9.17
N THR A 262 11.69 -26.94 -8.44
CA THR A 262 10.51 -27.67 -8.91
C THR A 262 9.23 -26.92 -8.59
N ALA A 263 8.20 -27.10 -9.43
CA ALA A 263 6.93 -26.38 -9.33
C ALA A 263 6.20 -26.60 -7.99
N ASP A 264 6.34 -27.79 -7.38
CA ASP A 264 5.74 -28.14 -6.08
C ASP A 264 6.36 -27.37 -4.90
N GLN A 265 7.57 -26.83 -5.06
CA GLN A 265 8.25 -26.07 -4.00
C GLN A 265 7.93 -24.56 -4.05
N LEU A 266 7.30 -24.08 -5.13
CA LEU A 266 6.96 -22.67 -5.29
C LEU A 266 5.92 -22.19 -4.26
N GLY A 267 5.08 -23.10 -3.75
CA GLY A 267 4.15 -22.80 -2.66
C GLY A 267 4.87 -22.42 -1.36
N LEU A 268 5.95 -23.14 -1.02
CA LEU A 268 6.77 -22.85 0.16
C LEU A 268 7.51 -21.51 0.01
N VAL A 269 8.06 -21.24 -1.18
CA VAL A 269 8.71 -19.96 -1.50
C VAL A 269 7.76 -18.80 -1.25
N ARG A 270 6.53 -18.91 -1.74
CA ARG A 270 5.47 -17.91 -1.57
C ARG A 270 5.08 -17.70 -0.10
N GLU A 271 4.89 -18.79 0.64
CA GLU A 271 4.52 -18.74 2.08
C GLU A 271 5.62 -18.04 2.89
N ARG A 272 6.88 -18.45 2.72
CA ARG A 272 8.01 -17.83 3.43
C ARG A 272 8.21 -16.37 3.07
N MET A 273 8.02 -16.01 1.80
CA MET A 273 8.08 -14.62 1.36
C MET A 273 6.93 -13.80 1.95
N HIS A 274 5.71 -14.35 2.04
CA HIS A 274 4.57 -13.67 2.65
C HIS A 274 4.83 -13.31 4.11
N ASP A 275 5.26 -14.30 4.90
CA ASP A 275 5.54 -14.13 6.33
C ASP A 275 6.63 -13.08 6.52
N TRP A 276 7.74 -13.21 5.77
CA TRP A 276 8.85 -12.26 5.84
C TRP A 276 8.46 -10.83 5.46
N LEU A 277 7.68 -10.63 4.38
CA LEU A 277 7.21 -9.30 4.00
C LEU A 277 6.24 -8.71 5.03
N THR A 278 5.41 -9.54 5.65
CA THR A 278 4.51 -9.12 6.73
C THR A 278 5.30 -8.67 7.96
N GLU A 279 6.36 -9.40 8.32
CA GLU A 279 7.28 -9.00 9.39
C GLU A 279 7.99 -7.68 9.08
N CYS A 280 8.40 -7.48 7.82
CA CYS A 280 8.93 -6.23 7.28
C CYS A 280 7.91 -5.06 7.30
N GLY A 281 6.64 -5.32 7.58
CA GLY A 281 5.59 -4.31 7.63
C GLY A 281 5.04 -3.92 6.25
N ALA A 282 5.24 -4.75 5.22
CA ALA A 282 4.71 -4.50 3.90
C ALA A 282 3.17 -4.46 3.90
N GLY A 283 2.61 -3.49 3.19
CA GLY A 283 1.18 -3.43 2.91
C GLY A 283 0.76 -4.54 1.93
N ALA A 284 -0.55 -4.78 1.87
CA ALA A 284 -1.11 -5.83 1.03
C ALA A 284 -0.69 -5.68 -0.44
N GLU A 285 -0.74 -4.47 -1.01
CA GLU A 285 -0.34 -4.22 -2.40
C GLU A 285 1.13 -4.60 -2.66
N ASP A 286 2.04 -4.17 -1.79
CA ASP A 286 3.46 -4.48 -1.95
C ASP A 286 3.75 -5.97 -1.79
N ILE A 287 3.07 -6.66 -0.86
CA ILE A 287 3.16 -8.11 -0.73
C ILE A 287 2.83 -8.79 -2.06
N VAL A 288 1.73 -8.36 -2.70
CA VAL A 288 1.29 -8.90 -3.99
C VAL A 288 2.32 -8.65 -5.09
N CYS A 289 2.79 -7.41 -5.23
CA CYS A 289 3.75 -7.04 -6.25
C CYS A 289 5.06 -7.83 -6.11
N VAL A 290 5.60 -7.92 -4.89
CA VAL A 290 6.82 -8.69 -4.62
C VAL A 290 6.61 -10.18 -4.90
N GLN A 291 5.50 -10.75 -4.44
CA GLN A 291 5.21 -12.17 -4.67
C GLN A 291 4.99 -12.49 -6.16
N LEU A 292 4.42 -11.58 -6.95
CA LEU A 292 4.28 -11.74 -8.39
C LEU A 292 5.66 -11.76 -9.07
N ALA A 293 6.53 -10.81 -8.73
CA ALA A 293 7.85 -10.70 -9.32
C ALA A 293 8.76 -11.89 -8.94
N VAL A 294 8.81 -12.24 -7.66
CA VAL A 294 9.55 -13.40 -7.17
C VAL A 294 8.98 -14.70 -7.73
N GLY A 295 7.65 -14.83 -7.81
CA GLY A 295 6.99 -15.99 -8.38
C GLY A 295 7.35 -16.20 -9.86
N GLU A 296 7.47 -15.14 -10.65
CA GLU A 296 7.93 -15.20 -12.03
C GLU A 296 9.38 -15.65 -12.14
N ALA A 297 10.29 -15.07 -11.35
CA ALA A 297 11.69 -15.49 -11.33
C ALA A 297 11.82 -16.97 -10.92
N ALA A 298 11.11 -17.36 -9.86
CA ALA A 298 11.14 -18.73 -9.34
C ALA A 298 10.55 -19.76 -10.30
N THR A 299 9.46 -19.41 -11.01
CA THR A 299 8.88 -20.24 -12.07
C THR A 299 9.87 -20.41 -13.22
N ASN A 300 10.59 -19.34 -13.60
CA ASN A 300 11.59 -19.43 -14.66
C ASN A 300 12.74 -20.38 -14.29
N VAL A 301 13.19 -20.34 -13.03
CA VAL A 301 14.16 -21.30 -12.50
C VAL A 301 13.62 -22.73 -12.59
N ALA A 302 12.40 -22.98 -12.10
CA ALA A 302 11.83 -24.32 -12.06
C ALA A 302 11.55 -24.92 -13.47
N GLU A 303 11.10 -24.11 -14.43
CA GLU A 303 10.69 -24.60 -15.76
C GLU A 303 11.82 -24.65 -16.80
N TYR A 304 12.77 -23.72 -16.72
CA TYR A 304 13.73 -23.48 -17.82
C TYR A 304 15.20 -23.70 -17.45
N ALA A 305 15.58 -23.71 -16.17
CA ALA A 305 16.99 -23.71 -15.78
C ALA A 305 17.68 -25.09 -15.88
N TYR A 306 16.98 -26.20 -15.60
CA TYR A 306 17.61 -27.50 -15.28
C TYR A 306 17.14 -28.73 -16.09
N ARG A 307 16.59 -28.55 -17.31
CA ARG A 307 15.92 -29.62 -18.09
C ARG A 307 16.71 -30.91 -18.38
N ALA A 308 18.02 -30.99 -18.14
CA ALA A 308 18.88 -32.11 -18.58
C ALA A 308 19.57 -32.91 -17.46
N GLY A 309 19.24 -32.75 -16.17
CA GLY A 309 20.00 -33.42 -15.09
C GLY A 309 19.29 -33.60 -13.74
N GLY A 310 17.96 -33.60 -13.72
CA GLY A 310 17.18 -33.53 -12.47
C GLY A 310 17.06 -32.08 -11.95
N PRO A 311 16.29 -31.85 -10.87
CA PRO A 311 16.06 -30.51 -10.37
C PRO A 311 17.35 -29.95 -9.74
N GLY A 312 17.76 -28.77 -10.17
CA GLY A 312 18.79 -27.99 -9.47
C GLY A 312 18.24 -27.32 -8.22
N LEU A 313 18.92 -26.28 -7.74
CA LEU A 313 18.50 -25.50 -6.58
C LEU A 313 18.07 -24.11 -7.00
N LEU A 314 17.01 -23.62 -6.35
CA LEU A 314 16.62 -22.23 -6.30
C LEU A 314 17.10 -21.67 -4.95
N TRP A 315 17.86 -20.59 -4.98
CA TRP A 315 18.21 -19.80 -3.81
C TRP A 315 17.43 -18.50 -3.83
N LEU A 316 16.85 -18.16 -2.69
CA LEU A 316 16.11 -16.92 -2.47
C LEU A 316 16.69 -16.24 -1.25
N ARG A 317 17.16 -15.00 -1.43
CA ARG A 317 17.62 -14.15 -0.34
C ARG A 317 16.80 -12.87 -0.32
N GLY A 318 16.30 -12.46 0.84
CA GLY A 318 15.57 -11.21 1.05
C GLY A 318 16.17 -10.42 2.21
N GLU A 319 16.44 -9.15 1.99
CA GLU A 319 16.96 -8.23 3.02
C GLU A 319 16.13 -6.94 3.02
N ALA A 320 15.78 -6.45 4.22
CA ALA A 320 15.11 -5.17 4.39
C ALA A 320 16.12 -4.12 4.89
N SER A 321 16.14 -2.94 4.28
CA SER A 321 16.93 -1.82 4.78
C SER A 321 16.19 -1.05 5.87
N ALA A 322 16.94 -0.25 6.64
CA ALA A 322 16.37 0.69 7.61
C ALA A 322 15.35 1.65 6.96
N ASP A 323 15.57 2.04 5.70
CA ASP A 323 14.69 2.89 4.89
C ASP A 323 13.39 2.20 4.43
N GLY A 324 13.15 0.95 4.83
CA GLY A 324 11.99 0.17 4.40
C GLY A 324 12.05 -0.25 2.93
N VAL A 325 13.25 -0.42 2.37
CA VAL A 325 13.44 -0.97 1.03
C VAL A 325 13.82 -2.43 1.14
N VAL A 326 13.05 -3.32 0.52
CA VAL A 326 13.40 -4.73 0.39
C VAL A 326 14.26 -4.95 -0.84
N ARG A 327 15.33 -5.73 -0.67
CA ARG A 327 16.16 -6.27 -1.75
C ARG A 327 16.00 -7.77 -1.78
N ILE A 328 15.68 -8.30 -2.95
CA ILE A 328 15.45 -9.73 -3.13
C ILE A 328 16.34 -10.25 -4.24
N GLU A 329 17.02 -11.35 -3.96
CA GLU A 329 17.85 -12.08 -4.90
C GLU A 329 17.25 -13.47 -5.13
N VAL A 330 16.93 -13.77 -6.39
CA VAL A 330 16.60 -15.13 -6.83
C VAL A 330 17.76 -15.65 -7.67
N ARG A 331 18.39 -16.73 -7.24
CA ARG A 331 19.57 -17.29 -7.87
C ARG A 331 19.36 -18.76 -8.23
N ASP A 332 19.93 -19.16 -9.35
CA ASP A 332 20.11 -20.55 -9.74
C ASP A 332 21.48 -20.76 -10.42
N ARG A 333 21.86 -22.02 -10.62
CA ARG A 333 23.07 -22.48 -11.34
C ARG A 333 22.79 -22.97 -12.77
N GLY A 334 21.54 -22.95 -13.20
CA GLY A 334 21.13 -23.37 -14.52
C GLY A 334 21.30 -22.27 -15.55
N ARG A 335 21.09 -22.62 -16.83
CA ARG A 335 21.14 -21.65 -17.92
C ARG A 335 19.74 -21.45 -18.45
N TRP A 336 19.16 -20.28 -18.19
CA TRP A 336 17.87 -19.90 -18.75
C TRP A 336 18.02 -19.86 -20.26
N ARG A 337 17.54 -20.90 -20.95
CA ARG A 337 17.48 -20.87 -22.41
C ARG A 337 16.29 -20.03 -22.81
N ARG A 338 16.47 -19.15 -23.80
CA ARG A 338 15.36 -18.45 -24.44
C ARG A 338 14.30 -19.49 -24.86
N PRO A 339 13.03 -19.33 -24.46
CA PRO A 339 11.98 -20.21 -24.94
C PRO A 339 11.88 -20.13 -26.48
N PRO A 340 11.50 -21.22 -27.17
CA PRO A 340 11.38 -21.21 -28.63
C PRO A 340 10.32 -20.20 -29.10
N PRO A 341 10.49 -19.59 -30.29
CA PRO A 341 9.57 -18.57 -30.80
C PRO A 341 8.17 -19.14 -31.08
N GLY A 342 7.13 -18.42 -30.66
CA GLY A 342 5.71 -18.73 -30.88
C GLY A 342 4.82 -17.53 -30.55
N PRO A 343 3.62 -17.39 -31.14
CA PRO A 343 2.93 -16.10 -31.18
C PRO A 343 2.22 -15.74 -29.87
N ALA A 344 2.34 -14.46 -29.51
CA ALA A 344 1.46 -13.62 -28.68
C ALA A 344 1.70 -13.42 -27.16
N ALA A 345 2.54 -14.18 -26.43
CA ALA A 345 2.64 -13.95 -24.96
C ALA A 345 4.00 -14.21 -24.26
N ARG A 346 5.09 -14.53 -24.96
CA ARG A 346 6.37 -14.91 -24.31
C ARG A 346 7.41 -13.78 -24.36
N GLY A 347 7.75 -13.25 -23.18
CA GLY A 347 8.60 -12.07 -22.97
C GLY A 347 8.12 -11.18 -21.82
N ARG A 348 6.87 -11.35 -21.39
CA ARG A 348 6.26 -10.57 -20.30
C ARG A 348 6.81 -10.88 -18.92
N GLY A 349 7.54 -11.98 -18.70
CA GLY A 349 8.04 -12.33 -17.37
C GLY A 349 8.90 -11.23 -16.75
N VAL A 350 9.96 -10.83 -17.49
CA VAL A 350 10.81 -9.72 -17.09
C VAL A 350 10.03 -8.41 -17.01
N GLN A 351 9.09 -8.19 -17.94
CA GLN A 351 8.25 -7.00 -17.93
C GLN A 351 7.34 -6.94 -16.69
N LEU A 352 6.70 -8.04 -16.29
CA LEU A 352 5.89 -8.13 -15.09
C LEU A 352 6.71 -7.91 -13.82
N MET A 353 7.93 -8.44 -13.77
CA MET A 353 8.85 -8.13 -12.68
C MET A 353 9.17 -6.62 -12.65
N GLN A 354 9.42 -6.00 -13.81
CA GLN A 354 9.73 -4.58 -13.94
C GLN A 354 8.53 -3.68 -13.61
N ASP A 355 7.31 -4.09 -13.95
CA ASP A 355 6.08 -3.37 -13.64
C ASP A 355 5.74 -3.51 -12.14
N ALA A 356 6.15 -4.60 -11.51
CA ALA A 356 5.88 -4.90 -10.10
C ALA A 356 7.01 -4.50 -9.13
N MET A 357 8.18 -4.08 -9.57
CA MET A 357 9.32 -3.73 -8.70
C MET A 357 9.94 -2.40 -9.11
N ASP A 358 10.52 -1.66 -8.16
CA ASP A 358 11.15 -0.37 -8.45
C ASP A 358 12.42 -0.54 -9.30
N SER A 359 13.12 -1.66 -9.13
CA SER A 359 14.21 -2.06 -10.02
C SER A 359 14.29 -3.57 -10.16
N VAL A 360 14.69 -4.02 -11.35
CA VAL A 360 14.95 -5.43 -11.66
C VAL A 360 16.20 -5.52 -12.52
N THR A 361 17.16 -6.33 -12.10
CA THR A 361 18.37 -6.67 -12.87
C THR A 361 18.44 -8.17 -13.02
N VAL A 362 18.67 -8.64 -14.26
CA VAL A 362 18.85 -10.06 -14.58
C VAL A 362 20.26 -10.25 -15.12
N GLU A 363 21.09 -10.99 -14.40
CA GLU A 363 22.46 -11.31 -14.76
C GLU A 363 22.55 -12.80 -15.14
N HIS A 364 23.04 -13.06 -16.35
CA HIS A 364 23.32 -14.41 -16.82
C HIS A 364 24.83 -14.62 -16.87
N GLY A 365 25.32 -15.67 -16.22
CA GLY A 365 26.73 -16.02 -16.16
C GLY A 365 26.99 -17.50 -16.43
N PRO A 366 28.27 -17.90 -16.52
CA PRO A 366 28.66 -19.31 -16.62
C PRO A 366 28.18 -20.13 -15.41
N ASP A 367 28.06 -19.48 -14.24
CA ASP A 367 27.66 -20.08 -12.95
C ASP A 367 26.15 -20.03 -12.67
N GLY A 368 25.35 -19.55 -13.63
CA GLY A 368 23.89 -19.56 -13.55
C GLY A 368 23.22 -18.22 -13.82
N THR A 369 22.01 -18.02 -13.29
CA THR A 369 21.26 -16.76 -13.40
C THR A 369 21.03 -16.16 -12.01
N LEU A 370 21.14 -14.85 -11.91
CA LEU A 370 20.83 -14.05 -10.73
C LEU A 370 19.85 -12.96 -11.10
N VAL A 371 18.69 -12.95 -10.44
CA VAL A 371 17.71 -11.87 -10.54
C VAL A 371 17.77 -11.07 -9.25
N ARG A 372 18.08 -9.78 -9.35
CA ARG A 372 18.03 -8.82 -8.24
C ARG A 372 16.84 -7.91 -8.42
N MET A 373 16.07 -7.72 -7.37
CA MET A 373 14.89 -6.86 -7.37
C MET A 373 14.89 -5.96 -6.13
N THR A 374 14.39 -4.74 -6.26
CA THR A 374 14.20 -3.83 -5.12
C THR A 374 12.80 -3.25 -5.10
N ARG A 375 12.20 -3.10 -3.91
CA ARG A 375 10.95 -2.37 -3.74
C ARG A 375 10.90 -1.62 -2.42
N ALA A 376 10.46 -0.37 -2.43
CA ALA A 376 10.26 0.45 -1.26
C ALA A 376 8.88 0.19 -0.65
N LEU A 377 8.84 -0.37 0.56
CA LEU A 377 7.62 -0.84 1.21
C LEU A 377 6.73 0.30 1.71
N ARG A 378 5.43 0.16 1.53
CA ARG A 378 4.36 1.06 1.89
C ARG A 378 3.29 0.30 2.65
N SER A 379 2.53 0.99 3.50
CA SER A 379 1.37 0.41 4.18
C SER A 379 0.15 1.31 4.01
N SER A 380 -1.04 0.70 4.02
CA SER A 380 -2.29 1.43 3.80
C SER A 380 -2.69 2.29 5.00
N THR A 381 -3.18 3.50 4.72
CA THR A 381 -3.75 4.36 5.76
C THR A 381 -5.17 3.93 6.15
N GLY A 382 -5.69 4.46 7.26
CA GLY A 382 -7.09 4.26 7.65
C GLY A 382 -8.09 4.66 6.59
N LEU A 383 -7.74 5.67 5.79
CA LEU A 383 -8.52 6.16 4.67
C LEU A 383 -8.83 5.04 3.64
N ALA A 384 -7.87 4.14 3.40
CA ALA A 384 -8.04 2.99 2.50
C ALA A 384 -8.96 1.90 3.09
N LYS A 385 -9.06 1.79 4.43
CA LYS A 385 -9.92 0.80 5.10
C LYS A 385 -11.39 1.22 5.08
N GLU A 386 -11.68 2.52 5.14
CA GLU A 386 -13.05 3.06 5.10
C GLU A 386 -13.65 3.10 3.69
N THR A 387 -12.82 3.23 2.65
CA THR A 387 -13.23 3.25 1.23
C THR A 387 -13.54 1.86 0.64
N GLY A 388 -13.52 0.80 1.45
CA GLY A 388 -13.71 -0.58 0.99
C GLY A 388 -12.54 -1.15 0.18
N LEU A 389 -11.46 -0.38 -0.03
CA LEU A 389 -10.21 -0.83 -0.67
C LEU A 389 -9.43 -1.81 0.22
N ALA A 390 -9.54 -1.66 1.53
CA ALA A 390 -9.03 -2.62 2.52
C ALA A 390 -10.18 -3.14 3.39
N LYS A 391 -11.06 -3.96 2.80
CA LYS A 391 -11.91 -4.86 3.61
C LYS A 391 -10.99 -5.60 4.58
N LYS A 392 -11.39 -5.67 5.86
CA LYS A 392 -10.68 -6.35 6.95
C LYS A 392 -9.73 -7.40 6.40
N SER A 393 -8.43 -7.11 6.41
CA SER A 393 -7.43 -8.13 6.60
C SER A 393 -7.68 -8.68 8.01
N GLY A 394 -8.77 -9.45 8.17
CA GLY A 394 -8.76 -10.54 9.11
C GLY A 394 -7.52 -11.37 8.80
N PRO A 395 -7.00 -12.14 9.77
CA PRO A 395 -5.79 -12.93 9.56
C PRO A 395 -5.92 -13.57 8.18
N VAL A 396 -5.03 -13.20 7.25
CA VAL A 396 -4.94 -13.85 5.93
C VAL A 396 -4.95 -15.31 6.31
N ALA A 397 -6.07 -15.98 6.06
CA ALA A 397 -6.34 -17.25 6.67
C ALA A 397 -5.15 -18.11 6.29
N ARG A 398 -4.34 -18.44 7.31
CA ARG A 398 -3.06 -19.14 7.21
C ARG A 398 -3.21 -20.14 6.08
N ALA A 399 -2.57 -19.88 4.94
CA ALA A 399 -2.89 -20.52 3.67
C ALA A 399 -2.44 -21.99 3.73
N ALA A 400 -3.19 -22.79 4.46
CA ALA A 400 -3.15 -24.23 4.41
C ALA A 400 -3.61 -24.60 3.00
N SER A 401 -2.67 -24.84 2.10
CA SER A 401 -2.84 -25.57 0.83
C SER A 401 -4.28 -25.49 0.27
N SER A 402 -4.71 -24.31 -0.18
CA SER A 402 -6.03 -24.18 -0.81
C SER A 402 -5.94 -24.75 -2.23
N ALA A 403 -6.21 -26.05 -2.35
CA ALA A 403 -6.32 -26.73 -3.62
C ALA A 403 -7.25 -25.96 -4.57
N LEU A 404 -6.86 -25.86 -5.84
CA LEU A 404 -7.64 -25.20 -6.88
C LEU A 404 -9.06 -25.80 -6.97
N ARG A 405 -10.07 -24.96 -6.78
CA ARG A 405 -11.48 -25.33 -6.93
C ARG A 405 -12.10 -24.49 -8.03
N LEU A 406 -12.93 -25.14 -8.84
CA LEU A 406 -13.71 -24.50 -9.89
C LEU A 406 -15.16 -24.93 -9.75
N ASP A 407 -16.02 -23.96 -9.50
CA ASP A 407 -17.46 -24.16 -9.45
C ASP A 407 -18.09 -23.51 -10.68
N SER A 408 -18.80 -24.29 -11.48
CA SER A 408 -19.42 -23.82 -12.72
C SER A 408 -20.93 -23.71 -12.57
N THR A 409 -21.50 -22.63 -13.08
CA THR A 409 -22.95 -22.44 -13.18
C THR A 409 -23.29 -22.03 -14.60
N GLU A 410 -24.16 -22.78 -15.27
CA GLU A 410 -24.71 -22.40 -16.57
C GLU A 410 -25.96 -21.55 -16.35
N GLY A 411 -26.04 -20.42 -17.07
CA GLY A 411 -27.21 -19.54 -17.06
C GLY A 411 -27.51 -18.97 -18.45
N PRO A 412 -28.59 -18.18 -18.57
CA PRO A 412 -28.99 -17.58 -19.85
C PRO A 412 -27.95 -16.61 -20.43
N ALA A 413 -27.04 -16.08 -19.60
CA ALA A 413 -25.94 -15.20 -20.01
C ALA A 413 -24.64 -15.95 -20.39
N GLY A 414 -24.64 -17.29 -20.38
CA GLY A 414 -23.48 -18.12 -20.67
C GLY A 414 -22.99 -18.94 -19.48
N LEU A 415 -21.76 -19.45 -19.58
CA LEU A 415 -21.13 -20.26 -18.54
C LEU A 415 -20.36 -19.37 -17.58
N ARG A 416 -20.68 -19.44 -16.28
CA ARG A 416 -19.90 -18.82 -15.22
C ARG A 416 -19.02 -19.86 -14.54
N VAL A 417 -17.76 -19.50 -14.30
CA VAL A 417 -16.79 -20.33 -13.56
C VAL A 417 -16.21 -19.50 -12.42
N VAL A 418 -16.52 -19.88 -11.19
CA VAL A 418 -15.91 -19.30 -9.98
C VAL A 418 -14.64 -20.06 -9.67
N VAL A 419 -13.53 -19.34 -9.59
CA VAL A 419 -12.20 -19.90 -9.30
C VAL A 419 -11.84 -19.53 -7.87
N SER A 420 -11.52 -20.55 -7.07
CA SER A 420 -11.03 -20.37 -5.70
C SER A 420 -9.76 -21.17 -5.45
N GLY A 421 -8.94 -20.68 -4.52
CA GLY A 421 -7.64 -21.25 -4.22
C GLY A 421 -6.51 -20.62 -5.02
N VAL A 422 -5.43 -21.39 -5.18
CA VAL A 422 -4.20 -20.96 -5.84
C VAL A 422 -4.28 -21.21 -7.35
N LEU A 423 -3.93 -20.20 -8.15
CA LEU A 423 -3.72 -20.30 -9.59
C LEU A 423 -2.27 -19.97 -9.95
N ASP A 424 -1.43 -21.01 -9.95
CA ASP A 424 0.01 -20.96 -10.14
C ASP A 424 0.54 -22.04 -11.11
N ALA A 425 1.84 -22.06 -11.38
CA ALA A 425 2.47 -23.06 -12.26
C ALA A 425 2.16 -24.53 -11.88
N ALA A 426 1.91 -24.83 -10.60
CA ALA A 426 1.57 -26.18 -10.15
C ALA A 426 0.13 -26.56 -10.50
N THR A 427 -0.81 -25.63 -10.37
CA THR A 427 -2.26 -25.82 -10.55
C THR A 427 -2.75 -25.52 -11.97
N ILE A 428 -1.94 -24.82 -12.78
CA ILE A 428 -2.35 -24.32 -14.10
C ILE A 428 -2.76 -25.40 -15.11
N ARG A 429 -2.14 -26.59 -15.02
CA ARG A 429 -2.50 -27.73 -15.87
C ARG A 429 -3.91 -28.23 -15.56
N GLU A 430 -4.26 -28.27 -14.28
CA GLU A 430 -5.59 -28.66 -13.83
C GLU A 430 -6.63 -27.62 -14.24
N PHE A 431 -6.33 -26.34 -14.04
CA PHE A 431 -7.17 -25.22 -14.50
C PHE A 431 -7.49 -25.32 -15.99
N ASN A 432 -6.46 -25.36 -16.85
CA ASN A 432 -6.65 -25.40 -18.31
C ASN A 432 -7.45 -26.64 -18.75
N ARG A 433 -7.24 -27.79 -18.10
CA ARG A 433 -8.00 -29.00 -18.38
C ARG A 433 -9.47 -28.83 -17.99
N LYS A 434 -9.76 -28.39 -16.75
CA LYS A 434 -11.13 -28.24 -16.23
C LYS A 434 -11.91 -27.18 -17.03
N VAL A 435 -11.36 -25.98 -17.20
CA VAL A 435 -12.00 -24.90 -17.99
C VAL A 435 -12.13 -25.30 -19.46
N GLY A 436 -11.11 -25.96 -20.01
CA GLY A 436 -11.15 -26.47 -21.38
C GLY A 436 -12.23 -27.54 -21.61
N HIS A 437 -12.56 -28.35 -20.60
CA HIS A 437 -13.69 -29.28 -20.68
C HIS A 437 -15.04 -28.56 -20.62
N LEU A 438 -15.16 -27.56 -19.74
CA LEU A 438 -16.40 -26.80 -19.58
C LEU A 438 -16.72 -25.97 -20.84
N ALA A 439 -15.71 -25.47 -21.56
CA ALA A 439 -15.89 -24.65 -22.75
C ALA A 439 -16.12 -25.44 -24.07
N ARG A 440 -16.10 -26.79 -24.06
CA ARG A 440 -16.17 -27.62 -25.29
C ARG A 440 -17.54 -27.69 -25.98
N GLY A 441 -18.57 -27.05 -25.44
CA GLY A 441 -19.96 -27.16 -25.90
C GLY A 441 -20.47 -26.07 -26.86
N GLY A 442 -19.60 -25.24 -27.45
CA GLY A 442 -20.05 -24.07 -28.23
C GLY A 442 -20.42 -22.87 -27.36
N THR A 443 -19.84 -22.79 -26.16
CA THR A 443 -20.01 -21.68 -25.22
C THR A 443 -19.55 -20.37 -25.87
N ALA A 444 -20.49 -19.52 -26.29
CA ALA A 444 -20.18 -18.23 -26.89
C ALA A 444 -19.75 -17.19 -25.85
N LEU A 445 -20.20 -17.32 -24.60
CA LEU A 445 -19.96 -16.37 -23.51
C LEU A 445 -19.45 -17.13 -22.27
N LEU A 446 -18.20 -16.89 -21.88
CA LEU A 446 -17.57 -17.44 -20.68
C LEU A 446 -17.23 -16.31 -19.72
N ALA A 447 -17.66 -16.43 -18.46
CA ALA A 447 -17.28 -15.51 -17.41
C ALA A 447 -16.48 -16.23 -16.33
N ILE A 448 -15.31 -15.70 -15.98
CA ILE A 448 -14.48 -16.22 -14.88
C ILE A 448 -14.49 -15.24 -13.73
N ASP A 449 -14.92 -15.72 -12.57
CA ASP A 449 -14.89 -14.97 -11.32
C ASP A 449 -13.65 -15.37 -10.51
N LEU A 450 -12.73 -14.41 -10.36
CA LEU A 450 -11.45 -14.54 -9.66
C LEU A 450 -11.50 -13.94 -8.25
N SER A 451 -12.68 -13.52 -7.77
CA SER A 451 -12.81 -12.77 -6.51
C SER A 451 -12.39 -13.58 -5.28
N THR A 452 -12.34 -14.90 -5.40
CA THR A 452 -11.93 -15.84 -4.34
C THR A 452 -10.59 -16.52 -4.61
N VAL A 453 -9.80 -15.99 -5.55
CA VAL A 453 -8.45 -16.48 -5.83
C VAL A 453 -7.50 -15.99 -4.75
N ASP A 454 -6.83 -16.93 -4.08
CA ASP A 454 -5.91 -16.66 -2.98
C ASP A 454 -4.52 -16.27 -3.49
N TYR A 455 -4.14 -16.77 -4.67
CA TYR A 455 -2.86 -16.48 -5.31
C TYR A 455 -2.97 -16.57 -6.84
N LEU A 456 -2.39 -15.60 -7.53
CA LEU A 456 -2.36 -15.53 -8.98
C LEU A 456 -0.94 -15.14 -9.45
N ASP A 457 -0.19 -16.10 -9.98
CA ASP A 457 1.12 -15.83 -10.58
C ASP A 457 1.02 -15.55 -12.08
N SER A 458 2.17 -15.36 -12.72
CA SER A 458 2.27 -15.15 -14.15
C SER A 458 1.82 -16.33 -15.00
N ALA A 459 1.91 -17.57 -14.53
CA ALA A 459 1.39 -18.75 -15.23
C ALA A 459 -0.14 -18.74 -15.21
N GLY A 460 -0.74 -18.38 -14.07
CA GLY A 460 -2.16 -18.09 -13.91
C GLY A 460 -2.65 -16.98 -14.84
N VAL A 461 -2.02 -15.80 -14.76
CA VAL A 461 -2.32 -14.66 -15.64
C VAL A 461 -2.19 -15.03 -17.12
N ARG A 462 -1.13 -15.75 -17.48
CA ARG A 462 -0.91 -16.21 -18.86
C ARG A 462 -2.01 -17.16 -19.33
N ALA A 463 -2.45 -18.11 -18.48
CA ALA A 463 -3.55 -18.99 -18.87
C ALA A 463 -4.87 -18.23 -19.08
N LEU A 464 -5.12 -17.16 -18.31
CA LEU A 464 -6.28 -16.30 -18.52
C LEU A 464 -6.19 -15.54 -19.85
N PHE A 465 -5.01 -14.98 -20.19
CA PHE A 465 -4.79 -14.36 -21.51
C PHE A 465 -4.93 -15.37 -22.65
N ASP A 466 -4.33 -16.55 -22.52
CA ASP A 466 -4.40 -17.60 -23.53
C ASP A 466 -5.84 -18.08 -23.71
N LEU A 467 -6.61 -18.18 -22.61
CA LEU A 467 -8.04 -18.48 -22.66
C LEU A 467 -8.81 -17.37 -23.37
N ALA A 468 -8.57 -16.11 -23.05
CA ALA A 468 -9.19 -14.96 -23.72
C ALA A 468 -8.90 -14.97 -25.23
N HIS A 469 -7.67 -15.32 -25.61
CA HIS A 469 -7.27 -15.43 -27.00
C HIS A 469 -7.97 -16.60 -27.72
N ARG A 470 -8.00 -17.79 -27.10
CA ARG A 470 -8.72 -18.96 -27.64
C ARG A 470 -10.21 -18.69 -27.80
N MET A 471 -10.85 -18.05 -26.82
CA MET A 471 -12.27 -17.68 -26.88
C MET A 471 -12.55 -16.77 -28.07
N ARG A 472 -11.74 -15.73 -28.27
CA ARG A 472 -11.86 -14.82 -29.42
C ARG A 472 -11.68 -15.53 -30.76
N GLN A 473 -10.70 -16.44 -30.87
CA GLN A 473 -10.51 -17.22 -32.10
C GLN A 473 -11.68 -18.16 -32.42
N ALA A 474 -12.37 -18.65 -31.39
CA ALA A 474 -13.56 -19.50 -31.52
C ALA A 474 -14.86 -18.69 -31.75
N GLY A 475 -14.79 -17.35 -31.84
CA GLY A 475 -15.95 -16.48 -32.03
C GLY A 475 -16.77 -16.19 -30.77
N GLY A 476 -16.24 -16.50 -29.58
CA GLY A 476 -16.85 -16.18 -28.29
C GLY A 476 -16.16 -15.05 -27.54
N SER A 477 -16.71 -14.64 -26.39
CA SER A 477 -16.13 -13.65 -25.48
C SER A 477 -15.77 -14.26 -24.12
N LEU A 478 -14.77 -13.67 -23.47
CA LEU A 478 -14.38 -13.95 -22.09
C LEU A 478 -14.55 -12.66 -21.28
N SER A 479 -15.34 -12.71 -20.21
CA SER A 479 -15.33 -11.67 -19.17
C SER A 479 -14.57 -12.18 -17.94
N LEU A 480 -13.76 -11.31 -17.34
CA LEU A 480 -13.02 -11.60 -16.13
C LEU A 480 -13.58 -10.71 -15.03
N HIS A 481 -13.90 -11.28 -13.88
CA HIS A 481 -14.42 -10.53 -12.74
C HIS A 481 -13.46 -10.69 -11.57
N ALA A 482 -13.14 -9.58 -10.93
CA ALA A 482 -12.33 -9.57 -9.72
C ALA A 482 -12.81 -8.46 -8.80
N ALA A 483 -13.39 -8.84 -7.66
CA ALA A 483 -13.93 -7.88 -6.70
C ALA A 483 -12.87 -6.86 -6.25
N ARG A 484 -13.31 -5.63 -5.95
CA ARG A 484 -12.44 -4.56 -5.44
C ARG A 484 -11.74 -5.00 -4.15
N GLY A 485 -10.46 -4.64 -4.01
CA GLY A 485 -9.63 -5.03 -2.85
C GLY A 485 -9.14 -6.48 -2.86
N THR A 486 -9.47 -7.28 -3.89
CA THR A 486 -8.94 -8.65 -4.01
C THR A 486 -7.55 -8.66 -4.63
N LEU A 487 -6.83 -9.77 -4.41
CA LEU A 487 -5.55 -10.05 -5.06
C LEU A 487 -5.69 -10.02 -6.59
N ALA A 488 -6.68 -10.73 -7.12
CA ALA A 488 -6.90 -10.84 -8.56
C ALA A 488 -7.11 -9.46 -9.20
N ARG A 489 -7.76 -8.52 -8.48
CA ARG A 489 -7.94 -7.15 -8.96
C ARG A 489 -6.63 -6.38 -9.04
N HIS A 490 -5.76 -6.50 -8.03
CA HIS A 490 -4.44 -5.86 -8.04
C HIS A 490 -3.56 -6.43 -9.15
N VAL A 491 -3.49 -7.76 -9.26
CA VAL A 491 -2.74 -8.44 -10.33
C VAL A 491 -3.28 -8.03 -11.70
N ALA A 492 -4.59 -7.92 -11.86
CA ALA A 492 -5.19 -7.46 -13.11
C ALA A 492 -4.77 -6.03 -13.49
N ALA A 493 -4.75 -5.11 -12.51
CA ALA A 493 -4.31 -3.73 -12.72
C ALA A 493 -2.83 -3.65 -13.14
N VAL A 494 -1.95 -4.43 -12.48
CA VAL A 494 -0.51 -4.48 -12.80
C VAL A 494 -0.25 -5.14 -14.17
N THR A 495 -1.02 -6.17 -14.52
CA THR A 495 -0.77 -6.98 -15.73
C THR A 495 -1.52 -6.48 -16.98
N GLY A 496 -2.39 -5.47 -16.85
CA GLY A 496 -3.28 -5.03 -17.91
C GLY A 496 -4.32 -6.08 -18.32
N LEU A 497 -4.72 -6.94 -17.36
CA LEU A 497 -5.80 -7.90 -17.56
C LEU A 497 -7.12 -7.14 -17.35
N ASP A 498 -7.93 -7.00 -18.39
CA ASP A 498 -9.24 -6.34 -18.29
C ASP A 498 -10.19 -7.19 -17.45
N ALA A 499 -10.31 -6.84 -16.16
CA ALA A 499 -11.24 -7.43 -15.22
C ALA A 499 -12.27 -6.39 -14.76
N GLU A 500 -13.51 -6.79 -14.55
CA GLU A 500 -14.58 -5.94 -14.05
C GLU A 500 -14.79 -6.16 -12.54
N PRO A 501 -15.12 -5.10 -11.77
CA PRO A 501 -15.26 -5.19 -10.32
C PRO A 501 -16.54 -5.91 -9.88
N GLU A 502 -17.57 -5.88 -10.74
CA GLU A 502 -18.86 -6.51 -10.51
C GLU A 502 -19.30 -7.26 -11.77
N PHE A 503 -20.23 -8.18 -11.57
CA PHE A 503 -20.86 -8.89 -12.67
C PHE A 503 -22.08 -8.10 -13.09
N GLU A 504 -21.98 -7.30 -14.16
CA GLU A 504 -23.20 -6.82 -14.84
C GLU A 504 -23.71 -7.97 -15.72
N PRO A 505 -24.89 -8.55 -15.43
CA PRO A 505 -25.52 -9.44 -16.39
C PRO A 505 -25.85 -8.58 -17.61
N SER A 506 -25.06 -8.73 -18.68
CA SER A 506 -25.19 -7.93 -19.89
C SER A 506 -26.65 -7.86 -20.33
N ARG A 507 -27.16 -6.63 -20.46
CA ARG A 507 -28.41 -6.30 -21.13
C ARG A 507 -28.50 -7.06 -22.45
N ALA A 508 -29.61 -7.79 -22.61
CA ALA A 508 -29.99 -8.46 -23.86
C ALA A 508 -30.11 -7.48 -25.03
#